data_AF-A0A6V8PMU2-F1
#
_entry.id   AF-A0A6V8PMU2-F1
#
_cell.length_a   1.000
_cell.length_b   1.000
_cell.length_c   1.000
_cell.angle_alpha   90.00
_cell.angle_beta   90.00
_cell.angle_gamma   90.00
#
_symmetry.space_group_name_H-M   'P 1'
#
loop_
_entity.id
_entity.type
_entity.pdbx_description
1 polymer ?
#
loop_
_entity_poly.entity_id
_entity_poly.type
_entity_poly.pdbx_seq_one_letter_code
_entity_poly.pdbx_strand_id
1 'polypeptide(L)' 'TSYQTAVPAAVAADLFAEGLIMQRGAFPAEVIDPKPFVEKLSQYGLNIKIEDRNPV' A
#
# COMPACT_ATOMS: atom_id res chain seq x y z
N THR A 1 9.41 5.14 -14.05
CA THR A 1 9.34 3.87 -13.30
C THR A 1 9.67 4.05 -11.83
N SER A 2 10.69 4.86 -11.48
CA SER A 2 11.09 5.08 -10.08
C SER A 2 9.99 5.57 -9.14
N TYR A 3 9.09 6.44 -9.62
CA TYR A 3 7.99 6.96 -8.79
C TYR A 3 7.02 5.85 -8.33
N GLN A 4 6.59 5.00 -9.27
CA GLN A 4 5.62 3.92 -8.99
C GLN A 4 6.20 2.82 -8.09
N THR A 5 7.52 2.67 -8.02
CA THR A 5 8.18 1.75 -7.08
C THR A 5 8.59 2.40 -5.76
N ALA A 6 9.05 3.65 -5.78
CA ALA A 6 9.50 4.36 -4.57
C ALA A 6 8.34 4.74 -3.64
N VAL A 7 7.18 5.13 -4.20
CA VAL A 7 6.00 5.50 -3.40
C VAL A 7 5.52 4.33 -2.53
N PRO A 8 5.32 3.11 -3.05
CA PRO A 8 5.06 1.92 -2.23
C PRO A 8 6.06 1.70 -1.09
N ALA A 9 7.36 1.90 -1.35
CA ALA A 9 8.39 1.72 -0.33
C ALA A 9 8.29 2.76 0.79
N ALA A 10 8.03 4.02 0.44
CA ALA A 10 7.83 5.10 1.41
C ALA A 10 6.56 4.85 2.26
N VAL A 11 5.45 4.48 1.63
CA VAL A 11 4.20 4.14 2.33
C VAL A 11 4.41 2.96 3.28
N ALA A 12 5.11 1.90 2.86
CA ALA A 12 5.40 0.78 3.74
C ALA A 12 6.23 1.20 4.97
N ALA A 13 7.28 2.02 4.78
CA ALA A 13 8.10 2.55 5.87
C ALA A 13 7.27 3.36 6.88
N ASP A 14 6.37 4.19 6.37
CA ASP A 14 5.41 4.96 7.16
C ASP A 14 4.48 4.08 8.00
N LEU A 15 3.91 3.03 7.39
CA LEU A 15 3.02 2.11 8.09
C LEU A 15 3.74 1.28 9.17
N PHE A 16 5.03 0.97 8.96
CA PHE A 16 5.87 0.40 10.02
C PHE A 16 6.06 1.39 11.17
N ALA A 17 6.35 2.67 10.87
CA ALA A 17 6.56 3.71 11.87
C ALA A 17 5.29 4.01 12.69
N GLU A 18 4.12 3.95 12.05
CA GLU A 18 2.81 4.15 12.67
C GLU A 18 2.30 2.91 13.44
N GLY A 19 3.00 1.78 13.37
CA GLY A 19 2.58 0.54 14.01
C GLY A 19 1.37 -0.12 13.33
N LEU A 20 1.09 0.22 12.07
CA LEU A 20 0.05 -0.40 11.25
C LEU A 20 0.55 -1.70 10.60
N ILE A 21 1.87 -1.80 10.38
CA ILE A 21 2.54 -3.08 10.08
C ILE A 21 3.46 -3.42 11.26
N MET A 22 3.08 -4.42 12.05
CA MET A 22 3.85 -4.87 13.22
C MET A 22 4.40 -6.30 13.11
N GLN A 23 4.03 -7.02 12.05
CA GLN A 23 4.52 -8.38 11.83
C GLN A 23 6.05 -8.37 11.70
N ARG A 24 6.70 -9.30 12.41
CA ARG A 24 8.15 -9.48 12.38
C ARG A 24 8.53 -10.61 11.43
N GLY A 25 9.74 -10.53 10.88
CA GLY A 25 10.28 -11.51 9.94
C GLY A 25 10.18 -11.05 8.49
N ALA A 26 10.52 -11.94 7.56
CA ALA A 26 10.37 -11.70 6.13
C ALA A 26 8.99 -12.19 5.68
N PHE A 27 8.22 -11.32 5.04
CA PHE A 27 6.89 -11.62 4.57
C PHE A 27 6.58 -10.83 3.30
N PRO A 28 5.72 -11.35 2.42
CA PRO A 28 5.34 -10.65 1.20
C PRO A 28 4.19 -9.67 1.48
N ALA A 29 3.86 -8.79 0.52
CA ALA A 29 2.87 -7.72 0.75
C ALA A 29 1.43 -8.23 0.87
N GLU A 30 1.14 -9.45 0.44
CA GLU A 30 -0.20 -10.04 0.43
C GLU A 30 -0.66 -10.50 1.82
N VAL A 31 0.24 -10.56 2.82
CA VAL A 31 -0.10 -10.98 4.18
C VAL A 31 -0.42 -9.83 5.13
N ILE A 32 -0.17 -8.58 4.71
CA ILE A 32 -0.54 -7.38 5.48
C ILE A 32 -1.96 -6.95 5.11
N ASP A 33 -2.65 -6.25 6.02
CA ASP A 33 -3.93 -5.61 5.68
C ASP A 33 -3.68 -4.60 4.55
N PRO A 34 -4.32 -4.78 3.37
CA PRO A 34 -4.10 -3.89 2.24
C PRO A 34 -4.73 -2.50 2.45
N LYS A 35 -5.71 -2.36 3.34
CA LYS A 35 -6.51 -1.14 3.44
C LYS A 35 -5.68 0.10 3.81
N PRO A 36 -4.85 0.10 4.89
CA PRO A 36 -4.05 1.27 5.25
C PRO A 36 -3.04 1.65 4.15
N PHE A 37 -2.51 0.64 3.45
CA PHE A 37 -1.58 0.84 2.34
C PHE A 37 -2.26 1.53 1.16
N VAL A 38 -3.40 1.00 0.70
CA VAL A 38 -4.13 1.54 -0.45
C VAL A 38 -4.63 2.96 -0.17
N GLU A 39 -5.14 3.23 1.02
CA GLU A 39 -5.62 4.56 1.41
C GLU A 39 -4.47 5.59 1.41
N LYS A 40 -3.30 5.21 1.93
CA LYS A 40 -2.15 6.11 2.06
C LYS A 40 -1.44 6.42 0.75
N LEU A 41 -1.49 5.52 -0.25
CA LEU A 41 -0.93 5.76 -1.59
C LEU A 41 -1.43 7.08 -2.22
N SER A 42 -2.71 7.42 -2.00
CA SER A 42 -3.31 8.65 -2.52
C SER A 42 -2.64 9.93 -1.98
N GLN A 43 -2.17 9.90 -0.73
CA GLN A 43 -1.47 11.02 -0.09
C GLN A 43 -0.11 11.29 -0.73
N TYR A 44 0.50 10.25 -1.30
CA TYR A 44 1.77 10.33 -2.04
C TYR A 44 1.56 10.62 -3.53
N GLY A 45 0.32 10.86 -3.97
CA GLY A 45 -0.04 11.17 -5.36
C GLY A 45 -0.34 9.95 -6.23
N LEU A 46 -0.32 8.73 -5.66
CA LEU A 46 -0.60 7.49 -6.38
C LEU A 46 -2.05 7.07 -6.14
N ASN A 47 -2.94 7.44 -7.07
CA ASN A 47 -4.36 7.17 -6.96
C ASN A 47 -4.72 5.81 -7.60
N ILE A 48 -5.23 4.90 -6.79
CA ILE A 48 -5.79 3.62 -7.25
C ILE A 48 -7.27 3.80 -7.54
N LYS A 49 -7.73 3.36 -8.72
CA LYS A 49 -9.15 3.28 -9.06
C LYS A 49 -9.57 1.82 -9.17
N ILE A 50 -10.72 1.50 -8.58
CA ILE A 50 -11.35 0.20 -8.72
C ILE A 50 -12.49 0.37 -9.73
N GLU A 51 -12.39 -0.34 -10.85
CA GLU A 51 -13.42 -0.37 -11.89
C GLU A 51 -13.95 -1.79 -11.99
N ASP A 52 -15.23 -2.01 -11.68
CA ASP A 52 -15.89 -3.27 -11.98
C ASP A 52 -16.28 -3.28 -13.46
N ARG A 53 -15.62 -4.14 -14.24
CA ARG A 53 -15.85 -4.27 -15.68
C ARG A 53 -16.92 -5.31 -16.02
N ASN A 54 -17.50 -5.96 -15.02
CA ASN A 54 -18.59 -6.90 -15.21
C ASN A 54 -19.78 -6.51 -14.34
N PRO A 55 -20.58 -5.50 -14.77
CA PRO A 55 -21.81 -5.18 -14.08
C PRO A 55 -22.76 -6.38 -14.23
N VAL A 56 -23.00 -7.08 -13.13
CA VAL A 56 -24.10 -8.05 -13.03
C VAL A 56 -25.42 -7.33 -13.17
#